data_AF-A0A227J7F9-F1
#
_entry.id   AF-A0A227J7F9-F1
#
_cell.length_a   1.000
_cell.length_b   1.000
_cell.length_c   1.000
_cell.angle_alpha   90.00
_cell.angle_beta   90.00
_cell.angle_gamma   90.00
#
_symmetry.space_group_name_H-M   'P 1'
#
loop_
_entity.id
_entity.type
_entity.pdbx_description
1 polymer ?
#
loop_
_entity_poly.entity_id
_entity_poly.type
_entity_poly.pdbx_seq_one_letter_code
_entity_poly.pdbx_strand_id
1 'polypeptide(L)' 'MTDFAARLKKVASNPEVFKQFGRGVERETLRYRQDGHLATTPHPEGLGSAFTNKWITTDFSESLLEFI' A
#
# COMPACT_ATOMS: atom_id res chain seq x y z
N MET A 1 -1.59 -32.55 -5.81
CA MET A 1 -0.37 -31.79 -6.22
C MET A 1 -0.67 -31.11 -7.54
N THR A 2 -0.36 -29.82 -7.68
CA THR A 2 -0.49 -29.12 -8.96
C THR A 2 0.65 -29.53 -9.89
N ASP A 3 0.36 -29.71 -11.17
CA ASP A 3 1.38 -29.88 -12.21
C ASP A 3 1.98 -28.52 -12.57
N PHE A 4 3.09 -28.17 -11.91
CA PHE A 4 3.80 -26.93 -12.12
C PHE A 4 4.31 -26.79 -13.56
N ALA A 5 4.81 -27.87 -14.16
CA ALA A 5 5.38 -27.87 -15.49
C ALA A 5 4.32 -27.57 -16.57
N ALA A 6 3.15 -28.19 -16.46
CA ALA A 6 2.03 -27.91 -17.36
C ALA A 6 1.54 -26.46 -17.27
N ARG A 7 1.47 -25.89 -16.06
CA ARG A 7 1.07 -24.48 -15.85
C ARG A 7 2.10 -23.51 -16.39
N LEU A 8 3.39 -23.76 -16.15
CA LEU A 8 4.48 -22.94 -16.69
C LEU A 8 4.47 -22.95 -18.22
N LYS A 9 4.31 -24.12 -18.84
CA LYS A 9 4.22 -24.25 -20.31
C LYS A 9 3.05 -23.46 -20.88
N LYS A 10 1.89 -23.50 -20.23
CA LYS A 10 0.70 -22.74 -20.64
C LYS A 10 0.94 -21.23 -20.60
N VAL A 11 1.54 -20.70 -19.53
CA VAL A 11 1.83 -19.26 -19.41
C VAL A 11 2.93 -18.84 -20.41
N ALA A 12 3.97 -19.66 -20.57
CA ALA A 12 5.07 -19.39 -21.51
C ALA A 12 4.60 -19.36 -22.98
N SER A 13 3.53 -20.09 -23.33
CA SER A 13 2.95 -20.08 -24.68
C SER A 13 2.19 -18.80 -25.07
N ASN A 14 1.95 -17.89 -24.12
CA ASN A 14 1.27 -16.62 -24.38
C ASN A 14 2.03 -15.46 -23.71
N PRO A 15 3.16 -14.99 -24.29
CA PRO A 15 4.01 -13.96 -23.67
C PRO A 15 3.32 -12.60 -23.49
N GLU A 16 2.24 -12.32 -24.23
CA GLU A 16 1.45 -11.09 -24.04
C GLU A 16 0.87 -10.97 -22.63
N VAL A 17 0.66 -12.10 -21.94
CA VAL A 17 0.16 -12.15 -20.55
C VAL A 17 1.05 -11.40 -19.56
N PHE A 18 2.34 -11.22 -19.89
CA PHE A 18 3.29 -10.50 -19.03
C PHE A 18 3.43 -9.01 -19.38
N LYS A 19 2.81 -8.53 -20.46
CA LYS A 19 2.98 -7.14 -20.90
C LYS A 19 2.09 -6.14 -20.16
N GLN A 20 1.03 -6.60 -19.51
CA GLN A 20 0.12 -5.74 -18.77
C GLN A 20 -0.11 -6.30 -17.37
N PHE A 21 0.64 -5.77 -16.41
CA PHE A 21 0.35 -5.94 -14.99
C PHE A 21 0.57 -4.60 -14.28
N GLY A 22 -0.28 -4.29 -13.32
CA GLY A 22 -0.11 -3.17 -12.40
C GLY A 22 0.37 -3.67 -11.05
N ARG A 23 1.00 -2.80 -10.27
CA ARG A 23 1.29 -3.03 -8.84
C ARG A 23 0.93 -1.77 -8.09
N GLY A 24 0.25 -1.95 -6.96
CA GLY A 24 0.08 -0.93 -5.92
C GLY A 24 0.81 -1.41 -4.67
N VAL A 25 1.25 -0.48 -3.82
CA VAL A 25 1.89 -0.81 -2.54
C VAL A 25 1.30 0.11 -1.49
N GLU A 26 0.69 -0.50 -0.50
CA GLU A 26 0.25 0.19 0.70
C GLU A 26 1.31 0.05 1.78
N ARG A 27 1.59 1.14 2.50
CA ARG A 27 2.54 1.14 3.61
C ARG A 27 2.02 1.98 4.76
N GLU A 28 1.92 1.36 5.91
CA GLU A 28 1.53 2.01 7.16
C GLU A 28 2.75 2.45 7.99
N THR A 29 2.57 3.53 8.75
CA THR A 29 3.52 3.96 9.78
C THR A 29 2.86 4.87 10.81
N LEU A 30 3.20 4.67 12.08
CA LEU A 30 2.75 5.54 13.16
C LEU A 30 3.51 6.87 13.15
N ARG A 31 2.79 7.96 13.42
CA ARG A 31 3.36 9.25 13.82
C ARG A 31 3.72 9.18 15.31
N TYR A 32 4.92 9.62 15.64
CA TYR A 32 5.43 9.64 17.01
C TYR A 32 6.21 10.92 17.29
N ARG A 33 6.30 11.29 18.56
CA ARG A 33 7.13 12.39 19.08
C ARG A 33 8.58 11.93 19.20
N GLN A 34 9.52 12.87 19.35
CA GLN A 34 10.95 12.54 19.51
C GLN A 34 11.26 11.62 20.71
N ASP A 35 10.39 11.61 21.72
CA ASP A 35 10.48 10.73 22.89
C ASP A 35 9.93 9.31 22.64
N GLY A 36 9.50 9.00 21.42
CA GLY A 36 8.98 7.68 21.02
C GLY A 36 7.51 7.45 21.36
N HIS A 37 6.83 8.39 22.02
CA HIS A 37 5.40 8.26 22.28
C HIS A 37 4.57 8.57 21.03
N LEU A 38 3.40 7.92 20.91
CA LEU A 38 2.43 8.19 19.85
C LEU A 38 2.11 9.68 19.78
N ALA A 39 2.10 10.23 18.57
CA ALA A 39 1.59 11.57 18.36
C ALA A 39 0.08 11.56 18.65
N THR A 40 -0.42 12.53 19.40
CA THR A 40 -1.85 12.73 19.66
C THR A 40 -2.39 13.98 18.96
N THR A 41 -1.59 14.58 18.09
CA THR A 41 -2.03 15.69 17.24
C THR A 41 -2.91 15.17 16.10
N PRO A 42 -3.83 16.00 15.56
CA PRO A 42 -4.59 15.64 14.37
C PRO A 42 -3.70 15.30 13.16
N HIS A 43 -4.32 14.74 12.12
CA HIS A 43 -3.72 14.53 10.82
C HIS A 43 -3.07 15.84 10.32
N PRO A 44 -1.83 15.80 9.80
CA PRO A 44 -1.13 17.01 9.39
C PRO A 44 -1.89 17.78 8.30
N GLU A 45 -2.23 19.05 8.55
CA GLU A 45 -3.00 19.88 7.60
C GLU A 45 -2.34 19.98 6.22
N GLY A 46 -1.00 19.96 6.16
CA GLY A 46 -0.25 19.99 4.89
C GLY A 46 -0.42 18.74 4.02
N LEU A 47 -0.97 17.64 4.57
CA LEU A 47 -1.31 16.42 3.83
C LEU A 47 -2.77 16.46 3.31
N GLY A 48 -3.53 17.51 3.63
CA GLY A 48 -4.91 17.67 3.21
C GLY A 48 -5.87 16.75 3.96
N SER A 49 -6.92 16.29 3.28
CA SER A 49 -7.96 15.46 3.87
C SER A 49 -7.61 13.98 3.74
N ALA A 50 -7.45 13.28 4.87
CA ALA A 50 -7.31 11.83 4.87
C ALA A 50 -8.48 11.13 4.16
N PHE A 51 -9.69 11.70 4.19
CA PHE A 51 -10.88 11.12 3.56
C PHE A 51 -10.86 11.15 2.01
N THR A 52 -10.17 12.11 1.40
CA THR A 52 -10.24 12.33 -0.07
C THR A 52 -8.90 12.42 -0.78
N ASN A 53 -7.78 12.43 -0.05
CA ASN A 53 -6.46 12.39 -0.64
C ASN A 53 -6.21 11.02 -1.32
N LYS A 54 -5.62 11.05 -2.52
CA LYS A 54 -5.43 9.87 -3.37
C LYS A 54 -4.19 9.04 -3.04
N TRP A 55 -3.27 9.56 -2.24
CA TRP A 55 -1.94 8.98 -2.02
C TRP A 55 -1.58 8.82 -0.54
N ILE A 56 -2.20 9.60 0.34
CA ILE A 56 -1.90 9.59 1.78
C ILE A 56 -3.20 9.69 2.55
N THR A 57 -3.44 8.73 3.43
CA THR A 57 -4.62 8.69 4.31
C THR A 57 -4.22 8.25 5.73
N THR A 58 -5.21 7.92 6.55
CA THR A 58 -5.04 7.27 7.84
C THR A 58 -5.81 5.96 7.83
N ASP A 59 -5.23 4.91 8.39
CA ASP A 59 -5.93 3.64 8.64
C ASP A 59 -6.70 3.73 9.98
N PHE A 60 -6.66 2.71 10.85
CA PHE A 60 -7.51 2.59 12.04
C PHE A 60 -7.46 3.80 12.99
N SER A 61 -6.31 4.48 13.09
CA SER A 61 -6.12 5.60 14.02
C SER A 61 -5.66 6.86 13.31
N GLU A 62 -6.04 8.01 13.86
CA GLU A 62 -5.59 9.35 13.41
C GLU A 62 -4.06 9.47 13.30
N SER A 63 -3.32 8.68 14.08
CA SER A 63 -1.86 8.71 14.14
C SER A 63 -1.19 7.66 13.24
N LEU A 64 -1.94 6.76 12.62
CA LEU A 64 -1.44 5.74 11.70
C LEU A 64 -1.60 6.24 10.27
N LEU A 65 -0.53 6.79 9.71
CA LEU A 65 -0.51 7.19 8.31
C LEU A 65 -0.45 5.94 7.42
N GLU A 66 -1.17 6.00 6.32
CA GLU A 66 -1.12 5.02 5.24
C GLU A 66 -0.76 5.73 3.94
N PHE A 67 0.21 5.16 3.22
CA PHE A 67 0.61 5.60 1.88
C PHE A 67 0.17 4.55 0.87
N ILE A 68 -0.50 4.98 -0.19
CA ILE A 68 -1.11 4.14 -1.24
C ILE A 68 -0.45 4.40 -2.59
#